data_AF-A0A208XIV3-F1
#
_entry.id   AF-A0A208XIV3-F1
#
_cell.length_a   1.000
_cell.length_b   1.000
_cell.length_c   1.000
_cell.angle_alpha   90.00
_cell.angle_beta   90.00
_cell.angle_gamma   90.00
#
_symmetry.space_group_name_H-M   'P 1'
#
loop_
_entity.id
_entity.type
_entity.pdbx_description
1 polymer ?
#
loop_
_entity_poly.entity_id
_entity_poly.type
_entity_poly.pdbx_seq_one_letter_code
_entity_poly.pdbx_strand_id
1 'polypeptide(L)'
;MATITGNDIQGMVRHWLNTPVGGYLGSDYGQDTKSLLQRPHADGAPDSFLRKMRSDVPVLQALPTGSLNLYGVPSLPDRLDLIVEVAGQTIEVTGG
;
A
#
# COMPACT_ATOMS: atom_id res chain seq x y z
N MET A 1 5.49 -12.71 -24.81
CA MET A 1 4.89 -11.94 -23.71
C MET A 1 5.80 -12.10 -22.50
N ALA A 2 6.10 -11.02 -21.79
CA ALA A 2 6.85 -11.12 -20.54
C ALA A 2 5.90 -11.58 -19.42
N THR A 3 6.33 -12.55 -18.63
CA THR A 3 5.57 -13.04 -17.47
C THR A 3 5.83 -12.12 -16.30
N ILE A 4 4.77 -11.57 -15.69
CA ILE A 4 4.88 -10.79 -14.45
C ILE A 4 5.28 -11.73 -13.32
N THR A 5 6.35 -11.39 -12.62
CA THR A 5 6.87 -12.13 -11.46
C THR A 5 6.41 -11.49 -10.14
N GLY A 6 6.60 -12.20 -9.03
CA GLY A 6 6.38 -11.63 -7.70
C GLY A 6 7.18 -10.34 -7.47
N ASN A 7 8.44 -10.29 -7.94
CA ASN A 7 9.28 -9.10 -7.81
C ASN A 7 8.70 -7.89 -8.56
N ASP A 8 8.09 -8.12 -9.72
CA ASP A 8 7.44 -7.05 -10.48
C ASP A 8 6.23 -6.50 -9.71
N ILE A 9 5.43 -7.37 -9.10
CA ILE A 9 4.31 -6.95 -8.24
C ILE A 9 4.82 -6.12 -7.06
N GLN A 10 5.88 -6.56 -6.37
CA GLN A 10 6.49 -5.79 -5.29
C GLN A 10 7.00 -4.43 -5.79
N GLY A 11 7.59 -4.37 -6.98
CA GLY A 11 8.03 -3.14 -7.63
C GLY A 11 6.88 -2.17 -7.90
N MET A 12 5.76 -2.67 -8.43
CA MET A 12 4.56 -1.86 -8.67
C MET A 12 3.96 -1.30 -7.38
N VAL A 13 3.91 -2.10 -6.31
CA VAL A 13 3.40 -1.65 -5.01
C VAL A 13 4.34 -0.62 -4.37
N ARG A 14 5.67 -0.84 -4.43
CA ARG A 14 6.65 0.16 -3.98
C ARG A 14 6.53 1.48 -4.76
N HIS A 15 6.36 1.41 -6.09
CA HIS A 15 6.17 2.60 -6.90
C HIS A 15 4.92 3.37 -6.46
N TRP A 16 3.79 2.67 -6.29
CA TRP A 16 2.54 3.28 -5.81
C TRP A 16 2.70 3.91 -4.42
N LEU A 17 3.34 3.22 -3.47
CA LEU A 17 3.62 3.73 -2.12
C LEU A 17 4.50 4.99 -2.12
N ASN A 18 5.32 5.20 -3.16
CA ASN A 18 6.15 6.40 -3.29
C ASN A 18 5.52 7.47 -4.20
N THR A 19 4.32 7.24 -4.73
CA THR A 19 3.64 8.19 -5.60
C THR A 19 2.54 8.92 -4.83
N PRO A 20 2.68 10.24 -4.57
CA PRO A 20 1.62 11.00 -3.91
C PRO A 20 0.40 11.16 -4.85
N VAL A 21 -0.79 11.26 -4.26
CA VAL A 21 -2.00 11.64 -5.02
C VAL A 21 -1.75 12.97 -5.73
N GLY A 22 -2.15 13.05 -7.01
CA GLY A 22 -1.95 14.25 -7.83
C GLY A 22 -0.55 14.38 -8.43
N GLY A 23 0.33 13.39 -8.25
CA GLY A 23 1.66 13.36 -8.89
C GLY A 23 1.61 13.22 -10.42
N TYR A 24 0.52 12.68 -10.97
CA TYR A 24 0.26 12.61 -12.41
C TYR A 24 -0.89 13.54 -12.81
N LEU A 25 -0.66 14.38 -13.82
CA LEU A 25 -1.66 15.33 -14.30
C LEU A 25 -2.91 14.60 -14.81
N GLY A 26 -4.07 14.96 -14.27
CA GLY A 26 -5.36 14.38 -14.67
C GLY A 26 -5.61 12.95 -14.17
N SER A 27 -4.81 12.46 -13.22
CA SER A 27 -4.99 11.15 -12.61
C SER A 27 -5.06 11.27 -11.08
N ASP A 28 -5.91 10.45 -10.47
CA ASP A 28 -6.01 10.27 -9.03
C ASP A 28 -5.06 9.17 -8.50
N TYR A 29 -4.19 8.63 -9.35
CA TYR A 29 -3.21 7.60 -9.00
C TYR A 29 -2.28 8.07 -7.87
N GLY A 30 -1.97 7.14 -6.97
CA GLY A 30 -1.09 7.36 -5.84
C GLY A 30 -1.85 7.38 -4.52
N GLN A 31 -1.18 7.87 -3.48
CA GLN A 31 -1.61 7.61 -2.10
C GLN A 31 -1.19 8.72 -1.11
N ASP A 32 -1.87 8.78 0.04
CA ASP A 32 -1.46 9.59 1.21
C ASP A 32 -1.39 8.73 2.48
N THR A 33 -0.24 8.13 2.74
CA THR A 33 -0.01 7.16 3.82
C THR A 33 0.08 7.84 5.16
N LYS A 34 0.53 9.10 5.17
CA LYS A 34 0.62 9.92 6.37
C LYS A 34 -0.77 10.16 6.95
N SER A 35 -1.81 10.26 6.09
CA SER A 35 -3.19 10.37 6.55
C SER A 35 -3.64 9.19 7.41
N LEU A 36 -3.01 8.01 7.31
CA LEU A 36 -3.36 6.83 8.10
C LEU A 36 -2.75 6.84 9.51
N LEU A 37 -1.67 7.61 9.72
CA LEU A 37 -1.00 7.64 11.01
C LEU A 37 -1.91 8.24 12.08
N GLN A 38 -1.80 7.72 13.31
CA GLN A 38 -2.58 8.16 14.47
C GLN A 38 -4.11 7.99 14.31
N ARG A 39 -4.58 7.27 13.29
CA ARG A 39 -5.99 6.93 13.11
C ARG A 39 -6.31 5.57 13.73
N PRO A 40 -7.52 5.39 14.31
CA PRO A 40 -7.97 4.08 14.73
C PRO A 40 -8.07 3.14 13.53
N HIS A 41 -7.51 1.93 13.63
CA HIS A 41 -7.60 0.94 12.54
C HIS A 41 -9.06 0.61 12.17
N ALA A 42 -9.98 0.67 13.14
CA ALA A 42 -11.39 0.36 12.96
C ALA A 42 -12.23 1.47 12.29
N ASP A 43 -11.63 2.61 11.92
CA ASP A 43 -12.37 3.75 11.35
C ASP A 43 -12.66 3.64 9.84
N GLY A 44 -12.20 2.57 9.19
CA GLY A 44 -12.42 2.28 7.77
C GLY A 44 -11.46 2.99 6.79
N ALA A 45 -10.56 3.85 7.27
CA ALA A 45 -9.52 4.45 6.43
C ALA A 45 -8.51 3.39 5.90
N PRO A 46 -8.04 2.42 6.71
CA PRO A 46 -7.17 1.34 6.23
C PRO A 46 -7.79 0.51 5.10
N ASP A 47 -9.08 0.16 5.22
CA ASP A 47 -9.78 -0.58 4.17
C ASP A 47 -9.93 0.23 2.88
N SER A 48 -10.18 1.54 3.02
CA SER A 48 -10.25 2.45 1.87
C SER A 48 -8.91 2.56 1.16
N PHE A 49 -7.81 2.59 1.92
CA PHE A 49 -6.46 2.59 1.40
C PHE A 49 -6.14 1.32 0.62
N LEU A 50 -6.44 0.13 1.17
CA LEU A 50 -6.24 -1.15 0.49
C LEU A 50 -7.11 -1.27 -0.77
N ARG A 51 -8.36 -0.78 -0.74
CA ARG A 51 -9.22 -0.72 -1.93
C ARG A 51 -8.62 0.17 -3.01
N LYS A 52 -8.13 1.36 -2.64
CA LYS A 52 -7.47 2.28 -3.59
C LYS A 52 -6.24 1.61 -4.21
N MET A 53 -5.40 0.97 -3.42
CA MET A 53 -4.21 0.26 -3.92
C MET A 53 -4.59 -0.82 -4.94
N ARG A 54 -5.65 -1.61 -4.70
CA ARG A 54 -6.14 -2.62 -5.67
C ARG A 54 -6.71 -2.00 -6.96
N SER A 55 -7.27 -0.80 -6.87
CA SER A 55 -7.77 -0.05 -8.03
C SER A 55 -6.60 0.49 -8.88
N ASP A 56 -5.64 1.14 -8.22
CA ASP A 56 -4.50 1.78 -8.86
C ASP A 56 -3.45 0.79 -9.36
N VAL A 57 -3.34 -0.38 -8.73
CA VAL A 57 -2.39 -1.45 -9.09
C VAL A 57 -3.18 -2.71 -9.48
N PRO A 58 -3.72 -2.79 -10.72
CA PRO A 58 -4.70 -3.82 -11.10
C PRO A 58 -4.19 -5.25 -11.02
N VAL A 59 -2.87 -5.48 -11.08
CA VAL A 59 -2.30 -6.84 -10.92
C VAL A 59 -2.65 -7.46 -9.57
N LEU A 60 -2.90 -6.64 -8.54
CA LEU A 60 -3.33 -7.12 -7.22
C LEU A 60 -4.73 -7.74 -7.23
N GLN A 61 -5.56 -7.45 -8.23
CA GLN A 61 -6.90 -8.04 -8.36
C GLN A 61 -6.84 -9.53 -8.74
N ALA A 62 -5.74 -9.99 -9.34
CA ALA A 62 -5.51 -11.40 -9.64
C ALA A 62 -5.05 -12.20 -8.43
N LEU A 63 -4.63 -11.53 -7.35
CA LEU A 63 -4.20 -12.21 -6.12
C LEU A 63 -5.40 -12.71 -5.31
N PRO A 64 -5.27 -13.85 -4.62
CA PRO A 64 -6.34 -14.36 -3.78
C PRO A 64 -6.72 -13.38 -2.66
N THR A 65 -7.91 -13.60 -2.10
CA THR A 65 -8.34 -12.84 -0.92
C THR A 65 -7.39 -13.10 0.24
N GLY A 66 -7.05 -12.05 0.99
CA GLY A 66 -6.08 -12.14 2.10
C GLY A 66 -4.61 -12.08 1.69
N SER A 67 -4.29 -11.92 0.41
CA SER A 67 -2.91 -11.72 -0.08
C SER A 67 -2.47 -10.25 -0.15
N LEU A 68 -3.26 -9.33 0.37
CA LEU A 68 -2.91 -7.92 0.51
C LEU A 68 -3.40 -7.46 1.88
N ASN A 69 -2.48 -7.07 2.75
CA ASN A 69 -2.77 -6.67 4.13
C ASN A 69 -2.01 -5.38 4.49
N LEU A 70 -2.55 -4.64 5.46
CA LEU A 70 -1.93 -3.46 6.05
C LEU A 70 -1.82 -3.66 7.56
N TYR A 71 -0.63 -3.46 8.10
CA TYR A 71 -0.34 -3.56 9.52
C TYR A 71 0.18 -2.24 10.05
N GLY A 72 -0.20 -1.90 11.28
CA GLY A 72 0.45 -0.87 12.08
C GLY A 72 1.27 -1.54 13.17
N VAL A 73 2.58 -1.32 13.18
CA VAL A 73 3.51 -1.90 14.15
C VAL A 73 4.10 -0.79 15.00
N PRO A 74 3.77 -0.72 16.30
CA PRO A 74 4.41 0.22 17.21
C PRO A 74 5.92 -0.05 17.29
N SER A 75 6.71 1.01 17.20
CA SER A 75 8.17 0.98 17.32
C SER A 75 8.66 2.07 18.25
N LEU A 76 9.87 1.90 18.77
CA LEU A 76 10.43 2.80 19.79
C LEU A 76 11.39 3.84 19.19
N PRO A 77 11.45 5.06 19.77
CA PRO A 77 10.51 5.62 20.76
C PRO A 77 9.22 6.13 20.09
N ASP A 78 8.06 5.83 20.69
CA ASP A 78 6.69 6.28 20.32
C ASP A 78 6.45 6.56 18.82
N ARG A 79 6.60 5.52 17.99
CA ARG A 79 6.40 5.55 16.54
C ARG A 79 5.44 4.45 16.12
N LEU A 80 4.72 4.67 15.02
CA LEU A 80 3.91 3.65 14.35
C LEU A 80 4.43 3.43 12.93
N ASP A 81 4.95 2.25 12.66
CA ASP A 81 5.37 1.84 11.32
C ASP A 81 4.19 1.21 10.60
N LEU A 82 3.95 1.64 9.36
CA LEU A 82 2.98 1.03 8.49
C LEU A 82 3.68 -0.02 7.61
N ILE A 83 3.13 -1.22 7.56
CA ILE A 83 3.67 -2.33 6.75
C ILE A 83 2.58 -2.82 5.82
N VAL A 84 2.86 -2.79 4.52
CA VAL A 84 2.01 -3.43 3.51
C VAL A 84 2.58 -4.82 3.25
N GLU A 85 1.74 -5.84 3.31
CA GLU A 85 2.12 -7.20 2.95
C GLU A 85 1.37 -7.61 1.68
N VAL A 86 2.12 -8.19 0.74
CA VAL A 86 1.62 -8.68 -0.54
C VAL A 86 2.14 -10.10 -0.80
N ALA A 87 1.22 -11.07 -0.85
CA ALA A 87 1.49 -12.48 -1.12
C ALA A 87 2.63 -13.10 -0.27
N GLY A 88 2.66 -12.80 1.02
CA GLY A 88 3.62 -13.25 2.02
C GLY A 88 4.87 -12.37 2.16
N GLN A 89 5.02 -11.31 1.36
CA GLN A 89 6.17 -10.42 1.42
C GLN A 89 5.80 -9.05 1.96
N THR A 90 6.61 -8.54 2.89
CA THR A 90 6.38 -7.25 3.54
C THR A 90 7.15 -6.11 2.88
N ILE A 91 6.49 -4.97 2.74
CA ILE A 91 7.05 -3.69 2.29
C ILE A 91 6.79 -2.68 3.42
N GLU A 92 7.86 -2.15 3.99
CA GLU A 92 7.75 -1.04 4.93
C GLU A 92 7.34 0.23 4.18
N VAL A 93 6.33 0.91 4.70
CA VAL A 93 5.90 2.20 4.17
C VAL A 93 6.81 3.26 4.77
N THR A 94 7.86 3.63 4.05
CA THR A 94 8.70 4.75 4.45
C THR A 94 7.92 6.04 4.19
N GLY A 95 7.61 6.80 5.24
CA GLY A 95 7.05 8.14 5.07
C GLY A 95 8.08 9.03 4.39
N GLY A 96 7.90 9.29 3.09
CA GLY A 96 8.70 10.27 2.35
C GLY A 96 8.55 11.68 2.88
#